data_AF-A0A160VEG4-F1
#
_entry.id   AF-A0A160VEG4-F1
#
_cell.length_a   1.000
_cell.length_b   1.000
_cell.length_c   1.000
_cell.angle_alpha   90.00
_cell.angle_beta   90.00
_cell.angle_gamma   90.00
#
_symmetry.space_group_name_H-M   'P 1'
#
loop_
_entity.id
_entity.type
_entity.pdbx_description
1 polymer ?
#
loop_
_entity_poly.entity_id
_entity_poly.type
_entity_poly.pdbx_seq_one_letter_code
_entity_poly.pdbx_strand_id
1 'polypeptide(L)' 'MLIKTTKDLEAEVYREVQNVHSYDTPELITLPITNGSETYLDWMTAAVHKQ' A
#
# COMPACT_ATOMS: atom_id res chain seq x y z
N MET A 1 0.31 -9.80 7.06
CA MET A 1 0.98 -9.41 5.79
C MET A 1 1.40 -7.96 5.90
N LEU A 2 2.46 -7.52 5.22
CA LEU A 2 2.88 -6.10 5.21
C LEU A 2 2.99 -5.58 3.77
N ILE A 3 2.00 -4.81 3.33
CA ILE A 3 1.96 -4.16 2.01
C ILE A 3 2.58 -2.77 2.12
N LYS A 4 3.38 -2.38 1.12
CA LYS A 4 3.94 -1.02 0.99
C LYS A 4 3.34 -0.41 -0.27
N THR A 5 2.82 0.79 -0.13
CA THR A 5 2.19 1.55 -1.21
C THR A 5 2.30 3.03 -0.90
N THR A 6 1.94 3.88 -1.86
CA THR A 6 1.84 5.32 -1.67
C THR A 6 0.45 5.70 -1.16
N LYS A 7 0.35 6.87 -0.50
CA LYS A 7 -0.89 7.29 0.17
C LYS A 7 -2.07 7.47 -0.78
N ASP A 8 -1.81 7.90 -2.01
CA ASP A 8 -2.81 8.08 -3.06
C ASP A 8 -3.42 6.76 -3.55
N LEU A 9 -2.72 5.63 -3.40
CA LEU A 9 -3.19 4.30 -3.78
C LEU A 9 -3.80 3.50 -2.62
N GLU A 10 -3.91 4.08 -1.42
CA GLU A 10 -4.44 3.38 -0.23
C GLU A 10 -5.84 2.80 -0.46
N ALA A 11 -6.76 3.62 -0.98
CA ALA A 11 -8.15 3.20 -1.22
C ALA A 11 -8.25 2.06 -2.25
N GLU A 12 -7.36 2.07 -3.26
CA GLU A 12 -7.29 1.01 -4.25
C GLU A 12 -6.79 -0.30 -3.64
N VAL A 13 -5.74 -0.26 -2.82
CA VAL A 13 -5.26 -1.44 -2.10
C VAL A 13 -6.33 -2.03 -1.19
N TYR A 14 -7.05 -1.20 -0.43
CA TYR A 14 -8.13 -1.67 0.46
C TYR A 14 -9.22 -2.38 -0.35
N ARG A 15 -9.67 -1.76 -1.45
CA ARG A 15 -10.68 -2.34 -2.35
C ARG A 15 -10.22 -3.68 -2.90
N GLU A 16 -9.00 -3.77 -3.43
CA GLU A 16 -8.51 -5.01 -4.01
C GLU A 16 -8.35 -6.12 -2.97
N VAL A 17 -7.85 -5.80 -1.77
CA VAL A 17 -7.78 -6.80 -0.69
C VAL A 17 -9.18 -7.27 -0.33
N GLN A 18 -10.17 -6.38 -0.15
CA GLN A 18 -11.55 -6.78 0.15
C GLN A 18 -12.17 -7.65 -0.94
N ASN A 19 -11.86 -7.37 -2.21
CA ASN A 19 -12.39 -8.14 -3.35
C ASN A 19 -11.85 -9.57 -3.41
N VAL A 20 -10.58 -9.77 -3.07
CA VAL A 20 -9.90 -11.08 -3.23
C VAL A 20 -9.80 -11.89 -1.94
N HIS A 21 -10.01 -11.26 -0.78
CA HIS A 21 -9.89 -11.93 0.51
C HIS A 21 -11.14 -12.78 0.78
N SER A 22 -10.93 -13.96 1.36
CA SER A 22 -12.00 -14.92 1.67
C SER A 22 -12.86 -14.55 2.89
N TYR A 23 -12.53 -13.48 3.60
CA TYR A 23 -13.21 -13.09 4.83
C TYR A 23 -14.14 -11.93 4.52
N ASP A 24 -15.34 -11.94 5.11
CA ASP A 24 -16.29 -10.83 4.96
C ASP A 24 -15.76 -9.52 5.54
N THR A 25 -14.83 -9.59 6.51
CA THR A 25 -14.21 -8.42 7.15
C THR A 25 -12.70 -8.67 7.34
N PRO A 26 -11.87 -8.47 6.31
CA PRO A 26 -10.42 -8.60 6.45
C PRO A 26 -9.83 -7.48 7.31
N GLU A 27 -8.78 -7.78 8.06
CA GLU A 27 -8.04 -6.76 8.82
C GLU A 27 -7.25 -5.86 7.87
N LEU A 28 -7.58 -4.56 7.87
CA LEU A 28 -6.93 -3.52 7.07
C LEU A 28 -6.66 -2.30 7.94
N ILE A 29 -5.38 -2.03 8.20
CA ILE A 29 -4.90 -0.88 8.96
C ILE A 29 -3.66 -0.30 8.30
N THR A 30 -3.52 1.03 8.33
CA THR A 30 -2.36 1.74 7.76
C THR A 30 -1.51 2.35 8.86
N LEU A 31 -0.19 2.21 8.75
CA LEU A 31 0.79 2.89 9.57
C LEU A 31 1.60 3.86 8.69
N PRO A 32 1.62 5.17 8.98
CA PRO A 32 2.36 6.12 8.15
C PRO A 32 3.88 5.95 8.33
N ILE A 33 4.60 5.92 7.21
CA ILE A 33 6.08 6.00 7.20
C ILE A 33 6.45 7.48 7.19
N THR A 34 7.08 7.95 8.27
CA THR A 34 7.50 9.36 8.41
C THR A 34 8.98 9.60 8.10
N ASN A 35 9.78 8.54 8.00
CA ASN A 35 11.19 8.61 7.65
C ASN A 35 11.67 7.28 7.06
N GLY A 36 12.72 7.31 6.25
CA GLY A 36 13.29 6.13 5.59
C GLY A 36 14.48 6.49 4.70
N SER A 37 15.06 5.50 4.04
CA SER A 37 16.08 5.75 3.02
C SER A 37 15.44 6.41 1.80
N GLU A 38 15.93 7.59 1.40
CA GLU A 38 15.44 8.35 0.25
C GLU A 38 15.40 7.49 -1.03
N THR A 39 16.52 6.83 -1.34
CA THR A 39 16.63 5.94 -2.51
C THR A 39 15.59 4.82 -2.50
N TYR A 40 15.24 4.28 -1.33
CA TYR A 40 14.20 3.26 -1.22
C TYR A 40 12.80 3.84 -1.45
N LEU A 41 12.50 5.01 -0.86
CA LEU A 41 11.21 5.66 -1.00
C LEU A 41 10.96 6.14 -2.44
N ASP A 42 12.00 6.60 -3.13
CA ASP A 42 11.96 6.96 -4.56
C ASP A 42 11.64 5.74 -5.42
N TRP A 43 12.38 4.64 -5.21
CA TRP A 43 12.11 3.38 -5.90
C TRP A 43 10.69 2.89 -5.65
N MET A 44 10.21 2.94 -4.40
CA MET A 44 8.89 2.45 -4.02
C MET A 44 7.79 3.29 -4.68
N THR A 45 7.96 4.61 -4.73
CA THR A 45 7.05 5.51 -5.45
C THR A 45 7.03 5.19 -6.94
N ALA A 46 8.19 5.01 -7.57
CA ALA A 46 8.29 4.65 -8.98
C ALA A 46 7.75 3.24 -9.29
N ALA A 47 7.79 2.31 -8.34
CA ALA A 47 7.32 0.94 -8.52
C ALA A 47 5.79 0.82 -8.63
N VAL A 48 5.04 1.77 -8.06
CA VAL A 48 3.57 1.73 -8.03
C VAL A 48 2.90 2.74 -8.99
N HIS A 49 3.66 3.69 -9.52
CA HIS A 49 3.19 4.60 -10.56
C HIS A 49 3.53 4.04 -11.94
N LYS A 50 2.56 4.08 -12.87
CA LYS A 50 2.82 3.72 -14.27
C LYS A 50 3.78 4.73 -14.90
N GLN A 51 4.73 4.24 -15.68
CA GLN A 51 5.48 5.05 -16.65
C GLN A 51 4.54 5.63 -17.71
#